data_AF-R6AJS4-F1
#
_entry.id   AF-R6AJS4-F1
#
_cell.length_a   1.000
_cell.length_b   1.000
_cell.length_c   1.000
_cell.angle_alpha   90.00
_cell.angle_beta   90.00
_cell.angle_gamma   90.00
#
_symmetry.space_group_name_H-M   'P 1'
#
loop_
_entity.id
_entity.type
_entity.pdbx_description
1 polymer ?
#
loop_
_entity_poly.entity_id
_entity_poly.type
_entity_poly.pdbx_seq_one_letter_code
_entity_poly.pdbx_strand_id
1 'polypeptide(L)' 'MRCSCKNCGVYMIQSEDSHLGCVCPECGNRCTACLGTNSVMDREAVRALKGNPLLADAMLNRIMEPEFEDEEQD' A
#
# COMPACT_ATOMS: atom_id res chain seq x y z
N MET A 1 -1.73 12.64 2.86
CA MET A 1 -2.13 12.20 1.50
C MET A 1 -3.50 12.78 1.20
N ARG A 2 -3.82 13.15 -0.05
CA ARG A 2 -5.11 13.71 -0.46
C ARG A 2 -5.79 12.74 -1.44
N CYS A 3 -7.01 12.29 -1.15
CA CYS A 3 -7.73 11.32 -1.98
C CYS A 3 -8.88 11.99 -2.75
N SER A 4 -9.14 11.50 -3.96
CA SER A 4 -10.39 11.75 -4.71
C SER A 4 -11.27 10.50 -4.68
N CYS A 5 -12.58 10.68 -4.57
CA CYS A 5 -13.51 9.56 -4.46
C CYS A 5 -13.61 8.80 -5.77
N LYS A 6 -13.40 7.47 -5.76
CA LYS A 6 -13.51 6.63 -6.96
C LYS A 6 -14.92 6.58 -7.58
N ASN A 7 -15.96 6.90 -6.79
CA ASN A 7 -17.35 6.85 -7.26
C ASN A 7 -17.79 8.17 -7.92
N CYS A 8 -17.36 9.33 -7.41
CA CYS A 8 -17.86 10.64 -7.86
C CYS A 8 -16.77 11.67 -8.16
N GLY A 9 -15.49 11.33 -7.98
CA GLY A 9 -14.34 12.22 -8.23
C GLY A 9 -14.12 13.32 -7.20
N VAL A 10 -15.05 13.52 -6.26
CA VAL A 10 -14.98 14.60 -5.26
C VAL A 10 -13.85 14.38 -4.27
N TYR A 11 -13.24 15.48 -3.86
CA TYR A 11 -12.21 15.51 -2.83
C TYR A 11 -12.71 14.89 -1.52
N MET A 12 -11.91 13.98 -0.95
CA MET A 12 -12.27 13.25 0.26
C MET A 12 -11.54 13.82 1.48
N ILE A 13 -12.23 13.82 2.63
CA ILE A 13 -11.72 14.35 3.90
C ILE A 13 -11.23 13.19 4.75
N GLN A 14 -10.09 13.34 5.43
CA GLN A 14 -9.61 12.32 6.38
C GLN A 14 -10.54 12.30 7.61
N SER A 15 -10.99 11.11 7.97
CA SER A 15 -11.76 10.86 9.18
C SER A 15 -10.84 10.80 10.40
N GLU A 16 -11.23 11.50 11.47
CA GLU A 16 -10.56 11.48 12.78
C GLU A 16 -11.25 10.53 13.79
N ASP A 17 -12.21 9.72 13.33
CA ASP A 17 -12.86 8.68 14.13
C ASP A 17 -11.97 7.43 14.31
N SER A 18 -12.43 6.48 15.12
CA SER A 18 -11.73 5.19 15.32
C SER A 18 -11.59 4.36 14.03
N HIS A 19 -12.31 4.71 12.96
CA HIS A 19 -12.27 4.03 11.68
C HIS A 19 -11.44 4.81 10.67
N LEU A 20 -10.11 4.73 10.79
CA LEU A 20 -9.19 5.46 9.92
C LEU A 20 -9.54 5.31 8.43
N GLY A 21 -9.52 6.43 7.70
CA GLY A 21 -9.73 6.47 6.26
C GLY A 21 -10.19 7.84 5.79
N CYS A 22 -10.14 8.09 4.49
CA CYS A 22 -10.79 9.25 3.89
C CYS A 22 -12.27 8.92 3.61
N VAL A 23 -13.18 9.85 3.90
CA VAL A 23 -14.62 9.70 3.65
C VAL A 23 -15.07 10.72 2.60
N CYS A 24 -15.85 10.26 1.63
CA CYS A 24 -16.44 11.13 0.62
C CYS A 24 -17.65 11.87 1.20
N PRO A 25 -17.72 13.22 1.12
CA PRO A 25 -18.84 13.97 1.67
C PRO A 25 -20.14 13.79 0.86
N GLU A 26 -20.07 13.43 -0.41
CA GLU A 26 -21.25 13.30 -1.28
C GLU A 26 -21.91 11.92 -1.22
N CYS A 27 -21.11 10.85 -1.26
CA CYS A 27 -21.62 9.49 -1.38
C CYS A 27 -21.28 8.58 -0.19
N GLY A 28 -20.54 9.09 0.80
CA GLY A 28 -20.17 8.33 2.00
C GLY A 28 -19.13 7.22 1.80
N ASN A 29 -18.65 6.99 0.57
CA ASN A 29 -17.63 5.98 0.30
C ASN A 29 -16.36 6.24 1.15
N ARG A 30 -15.85 5.21 1.82
CA ARG A 30 -14.64 5.26 2.65
C ARG A 30 -13.46 4.63 1.91
N CYS A 31 -12.30 5.28 1.95
CA CYS A 31 -11.05 4.83 1.32
C CYS A 31 -9.94 4.67 2.35
N THR A 32 -9.24 3.52 2.31
CA THR A 32 -8.09 3.20 3.16
C THR A 32 -6.81 2.92 2.37
N ALA A 33 -6.82 3.13 1.05
CA ALA A 33 -5.69 2.79 0.17
C ALA A 33 -4.38 3.50 0.57
N CYS A 34 -4.48 4.74 1.05
CA CYS A 34 -3.35 5.54 1.51
C CYS A 34 -2.85 5.15 2.91
N LEU A 35 -3.55 4.28 3.64
CA LEU A 35 -3.18 3.84 4.99
C LEU A 35 -2.24 2.62 4.98
N GLY A 36 -1.78 2.20 3.80
CA GLY A 36 -1.00 0.98 3.64
C GLY A 36 -1.81 -0.27 3.99
N THR A 37 -1.18 -1.27 4.61
CA THR A 37 -1.85 -2.52 5.00
C THR A 37 -2.77 -2.37 6.21
N ASN A 38 -2.82 -1.18 6.84
CA ASN A 38 -3.54 -0.92 8.09
C ASN A 38 -3.28 -1.98 9.17
N SER A 39 -2.10 -2.60 9.12
CA SER A 39 -1.69 -3.69 10.00
C SER A 39 -0.43 -3.26 10.73
N VAL A 40 -0.56 -3.03 12.03
CA VAL A 40 0.62 -2.89 12.90
C VAL A 40 1.10 -4.30 13.22
N MET A 41 2.37 -4.57 12.95
CA MET A 41 3.01 -5.84 13.32
C MET A 41 3.91 -5.61 14.53
N ASP A 42 3.80 -6.47 15.53
CA ASP A 42 4.73 -6.49 16.64
C ASP A 42 6.13 -6.90 16.18
N ARG A 43 7.15 -6.45 16.90
CA ARG A 43 8.56 -6.72 16.56
C ARG A 43 8.83 -8.22 16.45
N GLU A 44 8.22 -9.02 17.32
CA GLU A 44 8.33 -10.48 17.33
C GLU A 44 7.69 -11.10 16.09
N ALA A 45 6.54 -10.57 15.66
CA ALA A 45 5.87 -11.01 14.43
C ALA A 45 6.74 -10.71 13.20
N VAL A 46 7.40 -9.55 13.16
CA VAL A 46 8.37 -9.22 12.10
C VAL A 46 9.57 -10.16 12.12
N ARG A 47 10.11 -10.49 13.31
CA ARG A 47 11.22 -11.44 13.44
C ARG A 47 10.85 -12.86 12.97
N ALA A 48 9.60 -13.28 13.21
CA ALA A 48 9.11 -14.59 12.77
C ALA A 48 9.03 -14.72 11.25
N LEU A 49 8.98 -13.61 10.51
CA LEU A 49 9.02 -13.62 9.05
C LEU A 49 10.42 -13.88 8.48
N LYS A 50 11.48 -13.88 9.32
CA LYS A 50 12.85 -14.13 8.88
C LYS A 50 12.98 -15.53 8.28
N GLY A 51 13.24 -15.60 6.98
CA GLY A 51 13.36 -16.86 6.24
C GLY A 51 12.04 -17.38 5.65
N ASN A 52 10.96 -16.59 5.68
CA ASN A 52 9.74 -16.96 4.99
C ASN A 52 9.96 -16.92 3.47
N PRO A 53 9.83 -18.06 2.75
CA PRO A 53 10.11 -18.14 1.32
C PRO A 53 9.16 -17.29 0.47
N LEU A 54 7.91 -17.11 0.91
CA LEU A 54 6.94 -16.24 0.21
C LEU A 54 7.29 -14.76 0.35
N LEU A 55 7.84 -14.36 1.50
CA LEU A 55 8.30 -12.98 1.69
C LEU A 55 9.56 -12.69 0.87
N ALA A 56 10.48 -13.65 0.81
CA ALA A 56 11.70 -13.53 0.02
C ALA A 56 11.38 -13.34 -1.47
N ASP A 57 10.45 -14.13 -2.00
CA ASP A 57 10.00 -14.03 -3.39
C ASP A 57 9.22 -12.73 -3.66
N ALA A 58 8.27 -12.38 -2.79
CA ALA A 58 7.38 -11.24 -3.02
C ALA A 58 8.04 -9.86 -2.86
N MET A 59 9.04 -9.73 -1.97
CA MET A 59 9.62 -8.43 -1.62
C MET A 59 11.10 -8.27 -1.99
N LEU A 60 11.94 -9.30 -1.87
CA LEU A 60 13.39 -9.11 -2.10
C LEU A 60 13.75 -9.22 -3.58
N ASN A 61 13.20 -10.19 -4.29
CA ASN A 61 13.54 -10.40 -5.71
C ASN A 61 13.01 -9.29 -6.62
N ARG A 62 11.84 -8.70 -6.33
CA ARG A 62 11.26 -7.60 -7.12
C ARG A 62 11.85 -6.21 -6.83
N ILE A 63 12.39 -5.98 -5.63
CA ILE A 63 13.01 -4.70 -5.26
C ILE A 63 14.48 -4.65 -5.70
N MET A 64 15.12 -5.82 -5.83
CA MET A 64 16.51 -5.96 -6.23
C MET A 64 16.69 -6.35 -7.71
N GLU A 65 15.68 -6.28 -8.58
CA GLU A 65 15.93 -6.41 -10.02
C GLU A 65 16.77 -5.20 -10.48
N PRO A 66 18.05 -5.38 -10.87
CA PRO A 66 18.76 -4.35 -11.59
C PRO A 66 18.05 -4.11 -12.94
N GLU A 67 17.75 -2.85 -13.24
CA GLU A 67 17.53 -2.41 -14.61
C GLU A 67 18.85 -2.65 -15.38
N PHE A 68 19.02 -3.83 -15.98
CA PHE A 68 20.09 -4.02 -16.95
C PHE A 68 19.63 -3.39 -18.27
N GLU A 69 20.20 -2.23 -18.56
CA GLU A 69 20.16 -1.52 -19.82
C GLU A 69 20.76 -2.37 -20.96
N ASP A 70 20.06 -2.37 -22.10
CA ASP A 70 20.49 -2.43 -23.49
C ASP A 70 21.68 -3.33 -23.90
N GLU A 71 21.41 -4.40 -24.67
CA GLU A 71 22.38 -4.95 -25.65
C GLU A 71 21.70 -5.36 -26.97
N GLU A 72 22.12 -4.63 -28.03
CA GLU A 72 22.30 -4.98 -29.44
C GLU A 72 21.33 -5.98 -30.12
N GLN A 73 20.49 -5.49 -31.06
CA GLN A 73 19.92 -6.32 -32.13
C GLN A 73 20.82 -6.21 -33.37
N ASP A 74 21.45 -7.33 -33.75
CA ASP A 74 22.15 -7.56 -35.03
C ASP A 74 21.29 -7.26 -36.27
#